data_AF-A0A4Y5ZVL1-F1
#
_entry.id   AF-A0A4Y5ZVL1-F1
#
_cell.length_a   1.000
_cell.length_b   1.000
_cell.length_c   1.000
_cell.angle_alpha   90.00
_cell.angle_beta   90.00
_cell.angle_gamma   90.00
#
_symmetry.space_group_name_H-M   'P 1'
#
loop_
_entity.id
_entity.type
_entity.pdbx_description
1 polymer ?
#
loop_
_entity_poly.entity_id
_entity_poly.type
_entity_poly.pdbx_seq_one_letter_code
_entity_poly.pdbx_strand_id
1 'polypeptide(L)'
;MSISNSTINGMITSECMTTTCADGVDTDGTAHTQYDRFSLTVDNSTINDTYEHYAYDVVNGETTETHYLDTYDLGNAITLDVESDIVIQNNSHVAGITLTQGYRDLDNTPYDGVEGVANSSNVFTDTLVVKDSVLTSGAYSDLGTSGFYGQTAKPSDYGETNATAADDAALIVVAGASDNAMQTTATFDHSTITGDILFSSTFDNNFYENGDPATDTTDDGIYNPTTNGWDDTDKLDVTLTNGSKWVGAAQSSVEAIGTAQMYGEGYSNVDWHALSPNSIWPDSTFDSNGHVAGEEVYQSGLFNVALDNGSEWDTRKISNIDALTVNNQSQVNVENSGLLADSITLTNASSLNIGDNGAVATDSLYLDSYSRAALTEETAELYANTITVDNGAELALGLGQVDTHNMVLTDGGVLNVASRDYVLNSDLNNARYITNDRNKADYDYGVVALNSDGHLAVNGDVAGNYKVRIDDATGAGSVADYKTKRSFASMTITRIPLPALLRQIKLI
;
A
#
# COMPACT_ATOMS: atom_id res chain seq x y z
N MET A 1 -21.23 -3.04 21.58
CA MET A 1 -22.23 -1.97 21.32
C MET A 1 -22.92 -2.22 19.99
N SER A 2 -24.20 -1.88 19.84
CA SER A 2 -24.89 -1.95 18.54
C SER A 2 -25.75 -0.71 18.33
N ILE A 3 -25.63 -0.11 17.16
CA ILE A 3 -26.40 1.04 16.69
C ILE A 3 -27.22 0.57 15.50
N SER A 4 -28.53 0.78 15.55
CA SER A 4 -29.40 0.39 14.44
C SER A 4 -30.47 1.43 14.15
N ASN A 5 -30.82 1.57 12.87
CA ASN A 5 -31.90 2.44 12.39
C ASN A 5 -31.81 3.88 12.93
N SER A 6 -30.60 4.41 13.02
CA SER A 6 -30.31 5.68 13.71
C SER A 6 -29.52 6.64 12.84
N THR A 7 -29.65 7.93 13.12
CA THR A 7 -28.75 8.97 12.61
C THR A 7 -28.07 9.61 13.80
N ILE A 8 -26.75 9.47 13.86
CA ILE A 8 -25.88 10.08 14.85
C ILE A 8 -25.15 11.21 14.14
N ASN A 9 -25.35 12.44 14.61
CA ASN A 9 -24.50 13.56 14.27
C ASN A 9 -23.48 13.63 15.38
N GLY A 10 -22.32 13.03 15.17
CA GLY A 10 -21.33 12.88 16.22
C GLY A 10 -20.35 11.75 16.09
N MET A 11 -19.73 11.46 17.24
CA MET A 11 -18.61 10.55 17.37
C MET A 11 -18.92 9.40 18.33
N ILE A 12 -18.38 8.23 18.01
CA ILE A 12 -18.17 7.14 18.96
C ILE A 12 -16.69 7.15 19.32
N THR A 13 -16.36 7.37 20.59
CA THR A 13 -14.98 7.34 21.06
C THR A 13 -14.78 6.44 22.28
N SER A 14 -13.65 5.73 22.33
CA SER A 14 -13.16 5.07 23.54
C SER A 14 -12.13 5.91 24.29
N GLU A 15 -11.67 7.01 23.68
CA GLU A 15 -10.67 7.89 24.28
C GLU A 15 -11.19 8.46 25.61
N CYS A 16 -10.25 8.58 26.54
CA CYS A 16 -10.53 9.05 27.88
C CYS A 16 -10.90 10.56 27.90
N MET A 17 -12.19 10.86 28.02
CA MET A 17 -12.72 12.24 28.03
C MET A 17 -12.49 13.02 29.34
N THR A 18 -11.82 12.43 30.35
CA THR A 18 -11.65 13.04 31.68
C THR A 18 -10.28 12.72 32.26
N THR A 19 -9.78 13.48 33.22
CA THR A 19 -8.51 13.14 33.89
C THR A 19 -8.60 11.90 34.78
N THR A 20 -9.78 11.29 34.96
CA THR A 20 -10.01 10.18 35.90
C THR A 20 -9.88 8.79 35.27
N CYS A 21 -9.79 8.68 33.94
CA CYS A 21 -9.48 7.43 33.24
C CYS A 21 -8.04 7.40 32.67
N ALA A 22 -7.31 8.52 32.81
CA ALA A 22 -5.87 8.55 32.63
C ALA A 22 -5.25 7.68 33.73
N ASP A 23 -4.28 6.83 33.38
CA ASP A 23 -3.56 5.89 34.27
C ASP A 23 -4.13 4.46 34.36
N GLY A 24 -5.18 4.10 33.62
CA GLY A 24 -5.60 2.69 33.55
C GLY A 24 -6.17 2.14 34.86
N VAL A 25 -6.63 3.00 35.77
CA VAL A 25 -7.24 2.63 37.05
C VAL A 25 -8.62 3.27 37.17
N ASP A 26 -9.65 2.47 37.43
CA ASP A 26 -10.99 2.96 37.75
C ASP A 26 -10.96 3.86 39.01
N THR A 27 -11.91 4.79 39.12
CA THR A 27 -12.11 5.64 40.32
C THR A 27 -12.29 4.87 41.64
N ASP A 28 -12.57 3.58 41.60
CA ASP A 28 -12.70 2.71 42.78
C ASP A 28 -11.40 1.95 43.14
N GLY A 29 -10.32 2.15 42.38
CA GLY A 29 -9.01 1.55 42.60
C GLY A 29 -8.83 0.16 41.99
N THR A 30 -9.75 -0.34 41.16
CA THR A 30 -9.48 -1.50 40.31
C THR A 30 -8.69 -1.08 39.07
N ALA A 31 -7.64 -1.84 38.74
CA ALA A 31 -7.00 -1.70 37.43
C ALA A 31 -8.04 -2.04 36.37
N HIS A 32 -8.16 -1.20 35.34
CA HIS A 32 -8.98 -1.53 34.18
C HIS A 32 -8.50 -2.88 33.63
N THR A 33 -9.36 -3.90 33.63
CA THR A 33 -9.18 -5.04 32.73
C THR A 33 -9.69 -4.61 31.36
N GLN A 34 -9.03 -3.62 30.74
CA GLN A 34 -9.43 -3.03 29.44
C GLN A 34 -8.97 -3.85 28.23
N TYR A 35 -8.53 -5.09 28.46
CA TYR A 35 -8.13 -6.06 27.43
C TYR A 35 -9.31 -6.80 26.77
N ASP A 36 -10.55 -6.39 27.04
CA ASP A 36 -11.72 -6.97 26.37
C ASP A 36 -11.93 -6.25 25.03
N ARG A 37 -11.77 -6.99 23.93
CA ARG A 37 -12.01 -6.48 22.56
C ARG A 37 -13.38 -5.83 22.45
N PHE A 38 -13.41 -4.58 22.00
CA PHE A 38 -14.62 -3.79 21.83
C PHE A 38 -15.33 -4.16 20.53
N SER A 39 -16.48 -4.83 20.64
CA SER A 39 -17.31 -5.09 19.45
C SER A 39 -18.30 -3.95 19.17
N LEU A 40 -18.30 -3.41 17.95
CA LEU A 40 -19.25 -2.41 17.47
C LEU A 40 -19.98 -2.92 16.22
N THR A 41 -21.31 -2.76 16.19
CA THR A 41 -22.10 -2.98 14.97
C THR A 41 -22.92 -1.74 14.64
N VAL A 42 -22.74 -1.21 13.44
CA VAL A 42 -23.53 -0.13 12.84
C VAL A 42 -24.40 -0.73 11.74
N ASP A 43 -25.72 -0.73 11.94
CA ASP A 43 -26.67 -1.44 11.08
C ASP A 43 -27.77 -0.49 10.59
N ASN A 44 -27.92 -0.33 9.28
CA ASN A 44 -28.88 0.60 8.66
C ASN A 44 -28.89 1.97 9.35
N SER A 45 -27.70 2.54 9.57
CA SER A 45 -27.52 3.76 10.35
C SER A 45 -26.54 4.72 9.68
N THR A 46 -26.68 6.00 9.99
CA THR A 46 -25.73 7.03 9.57
C THR A 46 -25.01 7.57 10.79
N ILE A 47 -23.68 7.57 10.77
CA ILE A 47 -22.84 8.28 11.73
C ILE A 47 -22.08 9.32 10.94
N ASN A 48 -22.39 10.57 11.20
CA ASN A 48 -21.85 11.69 10.44
C ASN A 48 -21.05 12.60 11.36
N ASP A 49 -19.93 13.07 10.83
CA ASP A 49 -18.95 13.91 11.50
C ASP A 49 -18.99 15.36 10.99
N THR A 50 -20.03 15.75 10.25
CA THR A 50 -20.20 17.13 9.74
C THR A 50 -20.35 18.17 10.86
N TYR A 51 -20.63 17.76 12.10
CA TYR A 51 -20.83 18.67 13.23
C TYR A 51 -19.67 18.52 14.20
N GLU A 52 -18.69 19.39 13.97
CA GLU A 52 -17.45 19.52 14.72
C GLU A 52 -17.65 20.09 16.13
N HIS A 53 -18.87 20.56 16.45
CA HIS A 53 -19.23 21.08 17.76
C HIS A 53 -20.71 20.86 18.07
N TYR A 54 -21.02 20.74 19.37
CA TYR A 54 -22.39 20.70 19.87
C TYR A 54 -22.72 21.95 20.66
N ALA A 55 -23.81 22.62 20.27
CA ALA A 55 -24.45 23.63 21.12
C ALA A 55 -25.44 22.94 22.06
N TYR A 56 -25.28 23.15 23.37
CA TYR A 56 -26.21 22.65 24.37
C TYR A 56 -26.56 23.72 25.39
N ASP A 57 -27.81 23.73 25.83
CA ASP A 57 -28.31 24.68 26.82
C ASP A 57 -28.26 24.07 28.22
N VAL A 58 -27.60 24.75 29.14
CA VAL A 58 -27.62 24.43 30.58
C VAL A 58 -28.66 25.30 31.26
N VAL A 59 -29.67 24.67 31.86
CA VAL A 59 -30.75 25.36 32.58
C VAL A 59 -30.45 25.39 34.06
N ASN A 60 -30.17 26.58 34.59
CA ASN A 60 -29.90 26.83 36.01
C ASN A 60 -31.01 27.71 36.61
N GLY A 61 -32.16 27.12 36.93
CA GLY A 61 -33.32 27.85 37.44
C GLY A 61 -34.05 28.63 36.34
N GLU A 62 -34.07 29.96 36.42
CA GLU A 62 -34.69 30.84 35.41
C GLU A 62 -33.72 31.28 34.30
N THR A 63 -32.43 30.93 34.39
CA THR A 63 -31.41 31.27 33.39
C THR A 63 -31.08 30.06 32.53
N THR A 64 -30.99 30.30 31.22
CA THR A 64 -30.49 29.35 30.23
C THR A 64 -29.18 29.89 29.68
N GLU A 65 -28.11 29.10 29.78
CA GLU A 65 -26.79 29.42 29.24
C GLU A 65 -26.49 28.44 28.10
N THR A 66 -26.20 28.95 26.91
CA THR A 66 -25.77 28.12 25.77
C THR A 66 -24.26 27.88 25.88
N HIS A 67 -23.87 26.63 25.86
CA HIS A 67 -22.49 26.17 25.83
C HIS A 67 -22.20 25.51 24.48
N TYR A 68 -20.92 25.52 24.12
CA TYR A 68 -20.38 24.84 22.94
C TYR A 68 -19.31 23.86 23.41
N LEU A 69 -19.34 22.65 22.89
CA LEU A 69 -18.28 21.67 23.03
C LEU A 69 -17.79 21.31 21.63
N ASP A 70 -16.54 21.65 21.35
CA ASP A 70 -15.85 21.28 20.13
C ASP A 70 -15.37 19.83 20.23
N THR A 71 -15.60 19.05 19.18
CA THR A 71 -15.27 17.61 19.09
C THR A 71 -14.42 17.28 17.87
N TYR A 72 -14.14 18.24 16.98
CA TYR A 72 -13.29 18.01 15.81
C TYR A 72 -11.86 17.58 16.15
N ASP A 73 -11.33 18.04 17.30
CA ASP A 73 -10.00 17.67 17.78
C ASP A 73 -9.92 16.22 18.33
N LEU A 74 -11.05 15.49 18.39
CA LEU A 74 -11.14 14.12 18.92
C LEU A 74 -11.11 13.05 17.81
N GLY A 75 -10.99 13.45 16.54
CA GLY A 75 -10.92 12.56 15.38
C GLY A 75 -12.23 12.43 14.60
N ASN A 76 -12.44 11.28 13.94
CA ASN A 76 -13.55 11.05 12.99
C ASN A 76 -14.84 10.54 13.67
N ALA A 77 -15.85 10.19 12.88
CA ALA A 77 -17.11 9.62 13.38
C ALA A 77 -16.95 8.41 14.33
N ILE A 78 -15.90 7.62 14.14
CA ILE A 78 -15.51 6.53 15.06
C ILE A 78 -14.01 6.70 15.35
N THR A 79 -13.64 6.94 16.60
CA THR A 79 -12.23 7.04 17.05
C THR A 79 -12.01 6.07 18.20
N LEU A 80 -11.19 5.03 18.01
CA LEU A 80 -10.99 4.01 19.04
C LEU A 80 -9.51 3.80 19.33
N ASP A 81 -9.18 3.75 20.62
CA ASP A 81 -7.86 3.47 21.21
C ASP A 81 -7.79 2.10 21.91
N VAL A 82 -8.74 1.22 21.59
CA VAL A 82 -8.86 -0.13 22.15
C VAL A 82 -9.02 -1.15 21.03
N GLU A 83 -8.57 -2.38 21.25
CA GLU A 83 -8.76 -3.46 20.28
C GLU A 83 -10.23 -3.60 19.92
N SER A 84 -10.54 -3.60 18.62
CA SER A 84 -11.91 -3.43 18.16
C SER A 84 -12.33 -4.44 17.09
N ASP A 85 -13.59 -4.87 17.18
CA ASP A 85 -14.28 -5.65 16.15
C ASP A 85 -15.48 -4.85 15.63
N ILE A 86 -15.30 -4.18 14.50
CA ILE A 86 -16.25 -3.23 13.93
C ILE A 86 -16.94 -3.84 12.71
N VAL A 87 -18.27 -3.82 12.72
CA VAL A 87 -19.11 -4.23 11.59
C VAL A 87 -20.01 -3.08 11.18
N ILE A 88 -19.90 -2.62 9.94
CA ILE A 88 -20.78 -1.62 9.32
C ILE A 88 -21.58 -2.32 8.23
N GLN A 89 -22.90 -2.35 8.34
CA GLN A 89 -23.73 -3.17 7.47
C GLN A 89 -25.09 -2.58 7.12
N ASN A 90 -25.74 -3.19 6.12
CA ASN A 90 -27.13 -2.94 5.72
C ASN A 90 -27.41 -1.48 5.36
N ASN A 91 -26.70 -0.93 4.37
CA ASN A 91 -26.85 0.45 3.92
C ASN A 91 -26.54 1.47 5.04
N SER A 92 -25.50 1.19 5.81
CA SER A 92 -24.96 2.15 6.76
C SER A 92 -24.01 3.14 6.09
N HIS A 93 -23.88 4.32 6.68
CA HIS A 93 -23.02 5.40 6.19
C HIS A 93 -22.20 5.93 7.36
N VAL A 94 -20.87 5.85 7.29
CA VAL A 94 -19.96 6.33 8.35
C VAL A 94 -18.96 7.32 7.76
N ALA A 95 -18.77 8.46 8.42
CA ALA A 95 -17.85 9.52 8.02
C ALA A 95 -16.51 9.42 8.78
N GLY A 96 -15.64 8.54 8.30
CA GLY A 96 -14.29 8.36 8.80
C GLY A 96 -14.21 7.44 10.03
N ILE A 97 -13.10 6.71 10.11
CA ILE A 97 -12.75 5.86 11.25
C ILE A 97 -11.28 6.10 11.57
N THR A 98 -10.96 6.31 12.84
CA THR A 98 -9.60 6.34 13.37
C THR A 98 -9.43 5.19 14.36
N LEU A 99 -8.43 4.35 14.14
CA LEU A 99 -8.01 3.28 15.04
C LEU A 99 -6.59 3.59 15.47
N THR A 100 -6.40 3.79 16.76
CA THR A 100 -5.08 4.02 17.36
C THR A 100 -4.77 2.94 18.35
N GLN A 101 -3.51 2.59 18.48
CA GLN A 101 -3.09 1.69 19.52
C GLN A 101 -3.04 2.42 20.87
N GLY A 102 -3.93 2.05 21.79
CA GLY A 102 -3.96 2.61 23.15
C GLY A 102 -3.32 1.69 24.18
N TYR A 103 -4.15 0.96 24.93
CA TYR A 103 -3.65 0.11 26.02
C TYR A 103 -2.83 -1.08 25.49
N ARG A 104 -1.78 -1.42 26.24
CA ARG A 104 -0.76 -2.42 25.84
C ARG A 104 -0.50 -3.42 26.95
N ASP A 105 -0.13 -4.64 26.56
CA ASP A 105 0.46 -5.62 27.48
C ASP A 105 1.96 -5.34 27.59
N LEU A 106 2.40 -4.99 28.80
CA LEU A 106 3.78 -4.57 29.03
C LEU A 106 4.77 -5.70 28.80
N ASP A 107 5.81 -5.40 28.03
CA ASP A 107 7.03 -6.17 27.96
C ASP A 107 8.00 -5.74 29.07
N ASN A 108 8.56 -6.72 29.79
CA ASN A 108 9.48 -6.42 30.89
C ASN A 108 10.91 -6.21 30.35
N THR A 109 11.57 -5.13 30.78
CA THR A 109 12.97 -4.81 30.45
C THR A 109 13.87 -5.06 31.66
N PRO A 110 15.20 -5.15 31.52
CA PRO A 110 16.06 -5.21 32.71
C PRO A 110 16.05 -3.96 33.61
N TYR A 111 15.35 -2.90 33.22
CA TYR A 111 15.29 -1.61 33.92
C TYR A 111 14.00 -1.39 34.71
N ASP A 112 12.98 -2.22 34.52
CA ASP A 112 11.65 -2.07 35.12
C ASP A 112 11.56 -2.47 36.60
N GLY A 113 12.63 -3.07 37.16
CA GLY A 113 12.67 -3.54 38.54
C GLY A 113 11.90 -4.85 38.78
N VAL A 114 11.49 -5.53 37.73
CA VAL A 114 10.90 -6.88 37.71
C VAL A 114 12.02 -7.90 37.44
N GLU A 115 11.92 -9.09 38.03
CA GLU A 115 12.92 -10.14 37.83
C GLU A 115 12.70 -10.84 36.49
N GLY A 116 13.63 -10.61 35.54
CA GLY A 116 13.67 -11.28 34.24
C GLY A 116 13.11 -10.42 33.10
N VAL A 117 13.50 -10.79 31.89
CA VAL A 117 12.98 -10.21 30.64
C VAL A 117 11.80 -11.08 30.20
N ALA A 118 10.67 -10.45 29.85
CA ALA A 118 9.48 -11.15 29.37
C ALA A 118 8.89 -10.40 28.18
N ASN A 119 8.67 -11.15 27.10
CA ASN A 119 7.89 -10.74 25.93
C ASN A 119 6.43 -11.14 26.18
N SER A 120 5.51 -10.19 26.10
CA SER A 120 4.11 -10.49 25.89
C SER A 120 3.97 -11.21 24.54
N SER A 121 2.98 -12.09 24.42
CA SER A 121 2.64 -12.68 23.11
C SER A 121 1.39 -12.04 22.53
N ASN A 122 0.99 -10.89 23.07
CA ASN A 122 -0.20 -10.19 22.64
C ASN A 122 0.05 -9.46 21.33
N VAL A 123 -0.98 -9.34 20.50
CA VAL A 123 -0.93 -8.54 19.27
C VAL A 123 -2.21 -7.73 19.25
N PHE A 124 -2.08 -6.40 19.28
CA PHE A 124 -3.22 -5.48 19.30
C PHE A 124 -4.01 -5.64 17.99
N THR A 125 -5.18 -6.26 18.05
CA THR A 125 -5.89 -6.68 16.83
C THR A 125 -7.18 -5.91 16.60
N ASP A 126 -7.27 -5.26 15.44
CA ASP A 126 -8.47 -4.61 14.96
C ASP A 126 -9.06 -5.30 13.73
N THR A 127 -10.39 -5.47 13.72
CA THR A 127 -11.12 -5.90 12.54
C THR A 127 -12.19 -4.88 12.15
N LEU A 128 -12.16 -4.45 10.91
CA LEU A 128 -13.19 -3.61 10.30
C LEU A 128 -13.82 -4.38 9.13
N VAL A 129 -15.13 -4.56 9.18
CA VAL A 129 -15.89 -5.22 8.13
C VAL A 129 -17.03 -4.31 7.68
N VAL A 130 -16.98 -3.85 6.43
CA VAL A 130 -18.00 -2.99 5.82
C VAL A 130 -18.74 -3.79 4.75
N LYS A 131 -20.06 -3.92 4.89
CA LYS A 131 -20.91 -4.74 4.03
C LYS A 131 -22.10 -3.96 3.52
N ASP A 132 -22.32 -3.95 2.21
CA ASP A 132 -23.45 -3.26 1.58
C ASP A 132 -23.60 -1.81 2.10
N SER A 133 -22.48 -1.12 2.35
CA SER A 133 -22.43 0.14 3.11
C SER A 133 -21.38 1.10 2.54
N VAL A 134 -21.34 2.32 3.09
CA VAL A 134 -20.45 3.39 2.63
C VAL A 134 -19.59 3.89 3.77
N LEU A 135 -18.29 3.98 3.52
CA LEU A 135 -17.32 4.68 4.35
C LEU A 135 -16.83 5.91 3.57
N THR A 136 -17.04 7.11 4.10
CA THR A 136 -16.51 8.35 3.52
C THR A 136 -15.44 8.94 4.43
N SER A 137 -14.68 9.91 3.94
CA SER A 137 -13.83 10.75 4.75
C SER A 137 -14.59 11.43 5.89
N GLY A 138 -13.95 11.56 7.05
CA GLY A 138 -14.43 12.40 8.18
C GLY A 138 -13.68 13.73 8.24
N ALA A 139 -13.99 14.57 9.23
CA ALA A 139 -13.30 15.84 9.44
C ALA A 139 -12.40 15.74 10.67
N TYR A 140 -11.17 16.25 10.58
CA TYR A 140 -10.21 16.29 11.71
C TYR A 140 -9.95 17.73 12.19
N SER A 141 -10.66 18.70 11.62
CA SER A 141 -10.50 20.12 11.87
C SER A 141 -11.84 20.84 11.67
N ASP A 142 -11.97 22.09 12.16
CA ASP A 142 -13.18 22.88 11.92
C ASP A 142 -13.26 23.42 10.48
N LEU A 143 -13.94 22.67 9.60
CA LEU A 143 -14.15 23.01 8.20
C LEU A 143 -15.21 24.11 8.00
N GLY A 144 -16.00 24.43 9.04
CA GLY A 144 -17.05 25.44 9.03
C GLY A 144 -16.55 26.89 9.10
N THR A 145 -15.28 27.11 9.43
CA THR A 145 -14.71 28.45 9.68
C THR A 145 -14.36 29.26 8.43
N SER A 146 -14.27 28.62 7.26
CA SER A 146 -13.93 29.30 5.98
C SER A 146 -14.75 28.76 4.80
N GLY A 147 -14.95 29.58 3.76
CA GLY A 147 -15.72 29.14 2.59
C GLY A 147 -15.78 30.13 1.43
N PHE A 148 -16.20 29.62 0.27
CA PHE A 148 -16.36 30.38 -0.98
C PHE A 148 -17.80 30.31 -1.47
N TYR A 149 -18.42 31.47 -1.76
CA TYR A 149 -19.86 31.61 -2.07
C TYR A 149 -20.81 30.94 -1.06
N GLY A 150 -20.41 30.85 0.22
CA GLY A 150 -21.22 30.22 1.27
C GLY A 150 -21.18 28.69 1.26
N GLN A 151 -20.23 28.08 0.54
CA GLN A 151 -19.86 26.68 0.68
C GLN A 151 -18.57 26.60 1.48
N THR A 152 -18.60 25.85 2.57
CA THR A 152 -17.43 25.50 3.37
C THR A 152 -16.70 24.32 2.74
N ALA A 153 -15.48 24.05 3.17
CA ALA A 153 -14.80 22.82 2.80
C ALA A 153 -15.64 21.61 3.25
N LYS A 154 -15.48 20.48 2.55
CA LYS A 154 -16.04 19.19 2.95
C LYS A 154 -14.93 18.17 2.97
N PRO A 155 -15.02 17.15 3.85
CA PRO A 155 -14.15 15.99 3.73
C PRO A 155 -14.19 15.45 2.30
N SER A 156 -13.02 15.08 1.74
CA SER A 156 -12.82 14.64 0.34
C SER A 156 -12.95 15.69 -0.76
N ASP A 157 -12.95 16.99 -0.44
CA ASP A 157 -12.77 18.04 -1.45
C ASP A 157 -11.30 18.13 -1.87
N TYR A 158 -10.88 17.18 -2.72
CA TYR A 158 -9.52 17.04 -3.28
C TYR A 158 -9.01 18.28 -4.07
N GLY A 159 -9.77 19.37 -4.14
CA GLY A 159 -9.44 20.62 -4.81
C GLY A 159 -8.99 21.77 -3.91
N GLU A 160 -9.02 21.61 -2.58
CA GLU A 160 -8.75 22.70 -1.64
C GLU A 160 -7.29 22.70 -1.14
N THR A 161 -6.68 23.89 -1.04
CA THR A 161 -5.30 24.06 -0.57
C THR A 161 -5.13 23.93 0.96
N ASN A 162 -6.24 23.83 1.70
CA ASN A 162 -6.27 23.92 3.17
C ASN A 162 -6.72 22.62 3.88
N ALA A 163 -7.22 21.61 3.16
CA ALA A 163 -7.55 20.33 3.77
C ALA A 163 -6.26 19.61 4.15
N THR A 164 -6.16 19.16 5.41
CA THR A 164 -5.02 18.32 5.83
C THR A 164 -5.21 16.90 5.32
N ALA A 165 -4.15 16.09 5.33
CA ALA A 165 -4.27 14.68 4.94
C ALA A 165 -5.33 13.93 5.79
N ALA A 166 -5.53 14.33 7.04
CA ALA A 166 -6.50 13.71 7.95
C ALA A 166 -7.97 14.03 7.59
N ASP A 167 -8.25 15.23 7.05
CA ASP A 167 -9.62 15.64 6.64
C ASP A 167 -10.08 14.92 5.35
N ASP A 168 -9.16 14.30 4.63
CA ASP A 168 -9.47 13.49 3.44
C ASP A 168 -9.54 11.99 3.77
N ALA A 169 -9.27 11.58 5.00
CA ALA A 169 -9.14 10.18 5.37
C ALA A 169 -10.49 9.52 5.71
N ALA A 170 -10.77 8.42 5.03
CA ALA A 170 -11.87 7.50 5.34
C ALA A 170 -11.49 6.50 6.44
N LEU A 171 -10.23 6.10 6.50
CA LEU A 171 -9.69 5.24 7.54
C LEU A 171 -8.29 5.72 7.93
N ILE A 172 -8.05 5.87 9.22
CA ILE A 172 -6.74 6.17 9.80
C ILE A 172 -6.41 5.03 10.75
N VAL A 173 -5.22 4.47 10.62
CA VAL A 173 -4.68 3.43 11.51
C VAL A 173 -3.32 3.90 12.01
N VAL A 174 -3.18 4.03 13.32
CA VAL A 174 -1.97 4.52 13.99
C VAL A 174 -1.49 3.47 14.98
N ALA A 175 -0.46 2.74 14.59
CA ALA A 175 0.34 1.95 15.50
C ALA A 175 1.40 2.86 16.14
N GLY A 176 1.40 2.91 17.47
CA GLY A 176 2.33 3.77 18.22
C GLY A 176 3.48 2.94 18.79
N ALA A 177 4.39 3.58 19.52
CA ALA A 177 5.40 2.89 20.30
C ALA A 177 4.76 2.25 21.55
N SER A 178 3.90 1.25 21.35
CA SER A 178 3.41 0.35 22.40
C SER A 178 4.29 -0.90 22.44
N ASP A 179 4.20 -1.68 23.52
CA ASP A 179 5.04 -2.87 23.70
C ASP A 179 4.62 -4.03 22.78
N ASN A 180 3.50 -3.90 22.05
CA ASN A 180 3.01 -4.97 21.18
C ASN A 180 2.76 -4.47 19.77
N ALA A 181 2.97 -5.33 18.78
CA ALA A 181 2.54 -5.06 17.41
C ALA A 181 1.02 -4.83 17.31
N MET A 182 0.62 -3.97 16.38
CA MET A 182 -0.76 -3.70 15.98
C MET A 182 -1.07 -4.35 14.62
N GLN A 183 -2.05 -5.24 14.56
CA GLN A 183 -2.51 -5.85 13.31
C GLN A 183 -3.98 -5.49 13.03
N THR A 184 -4.19 -4.69 11.99
CA THR A 184 -5.50 -4.24 11.54
C THR A 184 -5.90 -4.89 10.23
N THR A 185 -7.10 -5.46 10.17
CA THR A 185 -7.70 -5.94 8.92
C THR A 185 -8.96 -5.13 8.59
N ALA A 186 -9.02 -4.54 7.40
CA ALA A 186 -10.20 -3.84 6.90
C ALA A 186 -10.74 -4.52 5.63
N THR A 187 -11.96 -5.06 5.69
CA THR A 187 -12.62 -5.73 4.56
C THR A 187 -13.86 -4.98 4.13
N PHE A 188 -13.93 -4.66 2.84
CA PHE A 188 -15.05 -4.01 2.17
C PHE A 188 -15.69 -5.00 1.20
N ASP A 189 -16.95 -5.32 1.43
CA ASP A 189 -17.72 -6.30 0.67
C ASP A 189 -18.98 -5.62 0.14
N HIS A 190 -19.14 -5.58 -1.19
CA HIS A 190 -20.19 -4.84 -1.88
C HIS A 190 -20.36 -3.39 -1.37
N SER A 191 -19.25 -2.70 -1.11
CA SER A 191 -19.23 -1.42 -0.38
C SER A 191 -18.49 -0.32 -1.15
N THR A 192 -18.72 0.94 -0.77
CA THR A 192 -18.02 2.09 -1.35
C THR A 192 -17.18 2.81 -0.31
N ILE A 193 -15.96 3.16 -0.70
CA ILE A 193 -15.02 3.97 0.07
C ILE A 193 -14.73 5.25 -0.72
N THR A 194 -14.81 6.39 -0.07
CA THR A 194 -14.41 7.68 -0.65
C THR A 194 -13.59 8.44 0.37
N GLY A 195 -12.32 8.65 0.06
CA GLY A 195 -11.34 9.20 0.99
C GLY A 195 -10.08 8.32 1.05
N ASP A 196 -9.03 8.89 1.62
CA ASP A 196 -7.72 8.27 1.74
C ASP A 196 -7.73 7.24 2.89
N ILE A 197 -6.82 6.27 2.82
CA ILE A 197 -6.52 5.35 3.92
C ILE A 197 -5.10 5.66 4.36
N LEU A 198 -4.96 6.05 5.63
CA LEU A 198 -3.68 6.44 6.23
C LEU A 198 -3.24 5.36 7.22
N PHE A 199 -1.98 4.96 7.11
CA PHE A 199 -1.32 4.06 8.04
C PHE A 199 -0.04 4.72 8.56
N SER A 200 0.13 4.74 9.87
CA SER A 200 1.40 5.12 10.48
C SER A 200 1.83 4.10 11.51
N SER A 201 3.11 3.82 11.56
CA SER A 201 3.73 2.91 12.51
C SER A 201 5.09 3.46 12.94
N THR A 202 5.44 3.22 14.19
CA THR A 202 6.79 3.35 14.74
C THR A 202 7.19 1.98 15.28
N PHE A 203 8.47 1.72 15.46
CA PHE A 203 8.84 0.49 16.16
C PHE A 203 8.25 0.46 17.58
N ASP A 204 7.93 -0.75 18.02
CA ASP A 204 7.36 -1.01 19.33
C ASP A 204 8.22 -0.43 20.46
N ASN A 205 7.58 -0.15 21.59
CA ASN A 205 8.28 0.26 22.79
C ASN A 205 9.33 -0.78 23.16
N ASN A 206 10.49 -0.31 23.62
CA ASN A 206 11.69 -1.11 23.88
C ASN A 206 12.34 -1.72 22.63
N PHE A 207 11.92 -1.37 21.43
CA PHE A 207 12.75 -1.49 20.25
C PHE A 207 13.75 -0.33 20.21
N TYR A 208 15.04 -0.65 20.18
CA TYR A 208 16.11 0.34 20.12
C TYR A 208 16.82 0.22 18.79
N GLU A 209 16.45 1.01 17.78
CA GLU A 209 17.02 0.96 16.41
C GLU A 209 18.55 1.07 16.36
N ASN A 210 19.13 1.79 17.32
CA ASN A 210 20.56 2.03 17.44
C ASN A 210 21.18 1.23 18.61
N GLY A 211 20.48 0.20 19.07
CA GLY A 211 20.86 -0.68 20.16
C GLY A 211 20.85 -0.08 21.55
N ASP A 212 20.73 -0.99 22.52
CA ASP A 212 20.85 -0.67 23.93
C ASP A 212 22.30 -0.92 24.39
N PRO A 213 22.94 0.06 25.06
CA PRO A 213 24.27 -0.13 25.62
C PRO A 213 24.45 -1.32 26.57
N ALA A 214 23.37 -1.86 27.14
CA ALA A 214 23.40 -3.04 28.00
C ALA A 214 23.41 -4.38 27.25
N THR A 215 23.17 -4.40 25.93
CA THR A 215 23.03 -5.65 25.15
C THR A 215 24.08 -5.86 24.07
N ASP A 216 25.06 -4.96 23.92
CA ASP A 216 26.18 -5.21 23.01
C ASP A 216 27.01 -6.40 23.52
N THR A 217 26.81 -7.54 22.86
CA THR A 217 27.49 -8.82 23.13
C THR A 217 28.67 -9.05 22.21
N THR A 218 28.93 -8.14 21.25
CA THR A 218 29.90 -8.32 20.17
C THR A 218 31.23 -7.59 20.40
N ASP A 219 31.31 -6.65 21.36
CA ASP A 219 32.51 -5.86 21.71
C ASP A 219 33.16 -5.18 20.48
N ASP A 220 32.35 -4.85 19.47
CA ASP A 220 32.76 -4.18 18.23
C ASP A 220 32.60 -2.64 18.33
N GLY A 221 31.96 -2.16 19.40
CA GLY A 221 31.70 -0.75 19.64
C GLY A 221 30.57 -0.17 18.79
N ILE A 222 29.77 -1.03 18.14
CA ILE A 222 28.55 -0.68 17.41
C ILE A 222 27.38 -1.26 18.21
N TYR A 223 26.42 -0.41 18.51
CA TYR A 223 25.18 -0.83 19.17
C TYR A 223 24.18 -1.25 18.10
N ASN A 224 23.69 -2.48 18.21
CA ASN A 224 22.81 -3.08 17.21
C ASN A 224 21.37 -3.08 17.72
N PRO A 225 20.36 -2.99 16.82
CA PRO A 225 18.95 -3.15 17.14
C PRO A 225 18.71 -4.20 18.21
N THR A 226 18.01 -3.81 19.26
CA THR A 226 17.65 -4.73 20.34
C THR A 226 16.21 -4.52 20.75
N THR A 227 15.58 -5.60 21.18
CA THR A 227 14.25 -5.61 21.76
C THR A 227 14.19 -6.57 22.95
N ASN A 228 13.26 -6.36 23.87
CA ASN A 228 12.95 -7.30 24.96
C ASN A 228 11.98 -8.42 24.58
N GLY A 229 11.56 -8.42 23.33
CA GLY A 229 10.60 -9.34 22.80
C GLY A 229 10.18 -8.87 21.42
N TRP A 230 10.06 -9.79 20.47
CA TRP A 230 9.49 -9.47 19.18
C TRP A 230 8.19 -10.24 19.08
N ASP A 231 7.05 -9.55 19.03
CA ASP A 231 5.75 -10.19 18.95
C ASP A 231 5.15 -10.18 17.54
N ASP A 232 5.36 -9.14 16.71
CA ASP A 232 5.31 -9.17 15.24
C ASP A 232 5.66 -7.79 14.63
N THR A 233 5.49 -7.61 13.31
CA THR A 233 5.45 -6.28 12.67
C THR A 233 4.05 -5.68 12.72
N ASP A 234 3.92 -4.36 12.88
CA ASP A 234 2.64 -3.67 12.69
C ASP A 234 2.10 -3.91 11.28
N LYS A 235 0.78 -3.94 11.12
CA LYS A 235 0.16 -4.26 9.84
C LYS A 235 -1.19 -3.61 9.62
N LEU A 236 -1.41 -3.14 8.39
CA LEU A 236 -2.73 -2.85 7.85
C LEU A 236 -2.96 -3.67 6.58
N ASP A 237 -3.92 -4.59 6.62
CA ASP A 237 -4.40 -5.31 5.44
C ASP A 237 -5.78 -4.79 5.02
N VAL A 238 -5.85 -4.18 3.83
CA VAL A 238 -7.11 -3.70 3.24
C VAL A 238 -7.54 -4.64 2.11
N THR A 239 -8.78 -5.14 2.18
CA THR A 239 -9.38 -5.99 1.15
C THR A 239 -10.67 -5.37 0.60
N LEU A 240 -10.76 -5.23 -0.72
CA LEU A 240 -11.98 -4.91 -1.43
C LEU A 240 -12.48 -6.15 -2.17
N THR A 241 -13.75 -6.51 -1.99
CA THR A 241 -14.34 -7.68 -2.64
C THR A 241 -15.78 -7.45 -3.10
N ASN A 242 -16.25 -8.34 -3.98
CA ASN A 242 -17.62 -8.41 -4.49
C ASN A 242 -18.14 -7.10 -5.11
N GLY A 243 -17.32 -6.49 -5.96
CA GLY A 243 -17.64 -5.24 -6.65
C GLY A 243 -17.55 -4.00 -5.76
N SER A 244 -16.76 -4.05 -4.70
CA SER A 244 -16.48 -2.86 -3.87
C SER A 244 -15.66 -1.84 -4.66
N LYS A 245 -15.86 -0.56 -4.35
CA LYS A 245 -15.17 0.55 -5.02
C LYS A 245 -14.50 1.47 -4.01
N TRP A 246 -13.25 1.82 -4.27
CA TRP A 246 -12.51 2.84 -3.53
C TRP A 246 -12.08 3.97 -4.43
N VAL A 247 -12.30 5.21 -4.00
CA VAL A 247 -11.70 6.41 -4.59
C VAL A 247 -10.89 7.12 -3.51
N GLY A 248 -9.56 7.13 -3.63
CA GLY A 248 -8.66 7.74 -2.64
C GLY A 248 -7.20 7.28 -2.73
N ALA A 249 -6.36 7.79 -1.85
CA ALA A 249 -4.94 7.44 -1.71
C ALA A 249 -4.70 6.42 -0.60
N ALA A 250 -3.66 5.59 -0.73
CA ALA A 250 -3.17 4.70 0.33
C ALA A 250 -1.82 5.23 0.82
N GLN A 251 -1.72 5.81 2.03
CA GLN A 251 -0.48 6.45 2.47
C GLN A 251 0.06 5.79 3.73
N SER A 252 1.31 5.34 3.67
CA SER A 252 2.05 4.83 4.83
C SER A 252 3.11 5.83 5.32
N SER A 253 3.33 5.86 6.64
CA SER A 253 4.45 6.52 7.31
C SER A 253 5.04 5.56 8.34
N VAL A 254 6.20 4.98 8.03
CA VAL A 254 6.82 3.89 8.80
C VAL A 254 8.28 4.17 9.07
N GLU A 255 8.82 3.58 10.13
CA GLU A 255 10.26 3.55 10.43
C GLU A 255 10.92 2.35 9.76
N ALA A 256 12.24 2.41 9.55
CA ALA A 256 12.97 1.33 8.90
C ALA A 256 14.44 1.26 9.35
N ILE A 257 14.96 0.04 9.46
CA ILE A 257 16.37 -0.25 9.64
C ILE A 257 16.91 -1.07 8.47
N GLY A 258 18.17 -0.85 8.08
CA GLY A 258 18.81 -1.61 7.01
C GLY A 258 19.26 -3.00 7.47
N THR A 259 19.40 -3.94 6.52
CA THR A 259 19.94 -5.30 6.77
C THR A 259 21.27 -5.31 7.51
N ALA A 260 22.16 -4.35 7.24
CA ALA A 260 23.45 -4.24 7.91
C ALA A 260 23.34 -3.94 9.41
N GLN A 261 22.19 -3.42 9.87
CA GLN A 261 21.91 -3.20 11.28
C GLN A 261 21.32 -4.46 11.93
N MET A 262 20.74 -5.41 11.19
CA MET A 262 20.06 -6.59 11.75
C MET A 262 21.05 -7.68 12.23
N TYR A 263 21.73 -7.47 13.34
CA TYR A 263 22.62 -8.46 13.95
C TYR A 263 22.70 -8.36 15.48
N GLY A 264 23.01 -9.48 16.15
CA GLY A 264 23.12 -9.56 17.61
C GLY A 264 21.95 -10.30 18.28
N GLU A 265 22.07 -10.51 19.59
CA GLU A 265 21.01 -11.13 20.40
C GLU A 265 20.27 -10.05 21.21
N GLY A 266 18.95 -10.01 21.08
CA GLY A 266 18.09 -9.18 21.94
C GLY A 266 18.03 -9.71 23.38
N TYR A 267 17.37 -8.99 24.27
CA TYR A 267 17.30 -9.37 25.70
C TYR A 267 16.66 -10.75 25.97
N SER A 268 15.78 -11.21 25.07
CA SER A 268 15.08 -12.50 25.15
C SER A 268 15.78 -13.64 24.39
N ASN A 269 17.04 -13.45 23.96
CA ASN A 269 17.77 -14.33 23.03
C ASN A 269 17.11 -14.45 21.65
N VAL A 270 16.33 -13.44 21.23
CA VAL A 270 15.94 -13.29 19.83
C VAL A 270 17.23 -13.01 19.05
N ASP A 271 17.61 -13.97 18.20
CA ASP A 271 18.74 -13.83 17.29
C ASP A 271 18.29 -12.99 16.09
N TRP A 272 18.77 -11.75 16.01
CA TRP A 272 18.44 -10.84 14.91
C TRP A 272 18.96 -11.32 13.56
N HIS A 273 19.97 -12.21 13.54
CA HIS A 273 20.39 -12.85 12.31
C HIS A 273 19.34 -13.81 11.73
N ALA A 274 18.37 -14.24 12.54
CA ALA A 274 17.27 -15.08 12.09
C ALA A 274 16.10 -14.25 11.55
N LEU A 275 16.06 -12.94 11.78
CA LEU A 275 15.09 -12.05 11.16
C LEU A 275 15.53 -11.76 9.72
N SER A 276 14.56 -11.79 8.82
CA SER A 276 14.74 -11.39 7.43
C SER A 276 14.12 -10.01 7.23
N PRO A 277 14.63 -9.20 6.29
CA PRO A 277 13.93 -8.03 5.77
C PRO A 277 12.47 -8.36 5.46
N ASN A 278 11.58 -7.45 5.83
CA ASN A 278 10.13 -7.62 5.64
C ASN A 278 9.57 -6.70 4.54
N SER A 279 10.38 -5.80 4.00
CA SER A 279 9.98 -4.80 3.01
C SER A 279 11.19 -4.29 2.20
N ILE A 280 10.92 -3.51 1.16
CA ILE A 280 11.90 -2.85 0.30
C ILE A 280 11.77 -1.34 0.48
N TRP A 281 12.91 -0.65 0.61
CA TRP A 281 12.90 0.80 0.65
C TRP A 281 12.93 1.38 -0.77
N PRO A 282 12.11 2.41 -1.08
CA PRO A 282 12.11 3.01 -2.41
C PRO A 282 13.48 3.61 -2.80
N ASP A 283 14.23 4.09 -1.80
CA ASP A 283 15.61 4.52 -2.00
C ASP A 283 16.58 3.36 -1.78
N SER A 284 17.69 3.37 -2.51
CA SER A 284 18.77 2.39 -2.29
C SER A 284 19.39 2.51 -0.91
N THR A 285 19.74 1.36 -0.33
CA THR A 285 20.73 1.25 0.75
C THR A 285 22.14 1.33 0.17
N PHE A 286 23.11 1.76 0.98
CA PHE A 286 24.49 1.97 0.55
C PHE A 286 25.48 1.21 1.42
N ASP A 287 26.54 0.69 0.80
CA ASP A 287 27.65 0.08 1.52
C ASP A 287 28.55 1.14 2.17
N SER A 288 29.53 0.69 2.96
CA SER A 288 30.51 1.58 3.61
C SER A 288 31.36 2.42 2.63
N ASN A 289 31.36 2.10 1.34
CA ASN A 289 32.03 2.86 0.29
C ASN A 289 31.10 3.87 -0.40
N GLY A 290 29.83 3.94 -0.01
CA GLY A 290 28.82 4.81 -0.61
C GLY A 290 28.29 4.31 -1.95
N HIS A 291 28.40 3.01 -2.23
CA HIS A 291 27.83 2.37 -3.42
C HIS A 291 26.50 1.70 -3.08
N VAL A 292 25.58 1.64 -4.04
CA VAL A 292 24.30 0.92 -3.87
C VAL A 292 24.58 -0.53 -3.46
N ALA A 293 24.01 -0.94 -2.32
CA ALA A 293 24.19 -2.26 -1.71
C ALA A 293 22.94 -3.14 -1.82
N GLY A 294 21.78 -2.54 -2.08
CA GLY A 294 20.49 -3.20 -2.18
C GLY A 294 19.38 -2.25 -1.74
N GLU A 295 18.24 -2.80 -1.38
CA GLU A 295 17.03 -2.05 -1.06
C GLU A 295 16.24 -2.69 0.09
N GLU A 296 16.63 -3.89 0.50
CA GLU A 296 16.00 -4.64 1.59
C GLU A 296 16.15 -3.93 2.95
N VAL A 297 15.02 -3.79 3.64
CA VAL A 297 14.93 -3.18 4.97
C VAL A 297 13.98 -3.97 5.87
N TYR A 298 14.07 -3.69 7.16
CA TYR A 298 13.05 -4.07 8.13
C TYR A 298 12.25 -2.84 8.52
N GLN A 299 10.98 -2.78 8.15
CA GLN A 299 10.05 -1.69 8.47
C GLN A 299 9.27 -1.98 9.75
N SER A 300 8.87 -0.91 10.45
CA SER A 300 8.04 -0.99 11.65
C SER A 300 6.61 -1.46 11.35
N GLY A 301 6.10 -1.16 10.15
CA GLY A 301 4.75 -1.53 9.75
C GLY A 301 4.63 -1.85 8.27
N LEU A 302 3.67 -2.73 7.92
CA LEU A 302 3.37 -3.13 6.55
C LEU A 302 1.93 -2.77 6.15
N PHE A 303 1.75 -2.04 5.05
CA PHE A 303 0.44 -1.70 4.49
C PHE A 303 0.20 -2.45 3.18
N ASN A 304 -0.71 -3.43 3.18
CA ASN A 304 -1.07 -4.20 1.99
C ASN A 304 -2.49 -3.90 1.51
N VAL A 305 -2.69 -3.95 0.19
CA VAL A 305 -3.98 -3.78 -0.46
C VAL A 305 -4.29 -4.97 -1.36
N ALA A 306 -5.49 -5.53 -1.23
CA ALA A 306 -6.00 -6.62 -2.05
C ALA A 306 -7.36 -6.25 -2.67
N LEU A 307 -7.51 -6.44 -3.97
CA LEU A 307 -8.78 -6.32 -4.69
C LEU A 307 -9.18 -7.68 -5.26
N ASP A 308 -10.43 -8.06 -5.06
CA ASP A 308 -10.97 -9.33 -5.54
C ASP A 308 -12.42 -9.21 -6.06
N ASN A 309 -12.84 -10.19 -6.87
CA ASN A 309 -14.21 -10.37 -7.36
C ASN A 309 -14.83 -9.11 -7.99
N GLY A 310 -14.12 -8.52 -8.97
CA GLY A 310 -14.60 -7.38 -9.76
C GLY A 310 -14.58 -6.05 -9.00
N SER A 311 -13.73 -5.91 -7.99
CA SER A 311 -13.59 -4.67 -7.23
C SER A 311 -12.73 -3.64 -7.95
N GLU A 312 -12.84 -2.38 -7.56
CA GLU A 312 -12.19 -1.25 -8.23
C GLU A 312 -11.52 -0.30 -7.24
N TRP A 313 -10.31 0.15 -7.56
CA TRP A 313 -9.64 1.26 -6.88
C TRP A 313 -9.23 2.33 -7.88
N ASP A 314 -9.82 3.52 -7.72
CA ASP A 314 -9.43 4.75 -8.42
C ASP A 314 -8.49 5.54 -7.50
N THR A 315 -7.19 5.47 -7.78
CA THR A 315 -6.18 6.11 -6.94
C THR A 315 -6.28 7.64 -7.01
N ARG A 316 -5.94 8.30 -5.90
CA ARG A 316 -5.76 9.75 -5.79
C ARG A 316 -4.41 10.03 -5.14
N LYS A 317 -3.86 11.23 -5.35
CA LYS A 317 -2.57 11.67 -4.78
C LYS A 317 -1.46 10.63 -5.05
N ILE A 318 -0.45 10.56 -4.18
CA ILE A 318 0.56 9.49 -4.21
C ILE A 318 0.17 8.47 -3.14
N SER A 319 0.12 7.21 -3.54
CA SER A 319 0.00 6.06 -2.67
C SER A 319 1.36 5.41 -2.42
N ASN A 320 1.58 4.93 -1.20
CA ASN A 320 2.76 4.19 -0.75
C ASN A 320 2.31 3.01 0.12
N ILE A 321 2.52 1.79 -0.37
CA ILE A 321 2.09 0.53 0.24
C ILE A 321 3.19 -0.52 0.05
N ASP A 322 3.14 -1.65 0.74
CA ASP A 322 4.11 -2.74 0.57
C ASP A 322 3.71 -3.64 -0.60
N ALA A 323 2.48 -4.17 -0.57
CA ALA A 323 2.02 -5.08 -1.61
C ALA A 323 0.62 -4.73 -2.14
N LEU A 324 0.48 -4.82 -3.46
CA LEU A 324 -0.80 -4.78 -4.15
C LEU A 324 -1.11 -6.11 -4.83
N THR A 325 -2.24 -6.73 -4.48
CA THR A 325 -2.79 -7.88 -5.20
C THR A 325 -4.12 -7.51 -5.86
N VAL A 326 -4.25 -7.78 -7.15
CA VAL A 326 -5.48 -7.54 -7.93
C VAL A 326 -5.91 -8.84 -8.59
N ASN A 327 -7.10 -9.32 -8.24
CA ASN A 327 -7.57 -10.65 -8.61
C ASN A 327 -9.02 -10.65 -9.12
N ASN A 328 -9.36 -11.70 -9.89
CA ASN A 328 -10.72 -12.03 -10.35
C ASN A 328 -11.46 -10.84 -10.97
N GLN A 329 -10.94 -10.35 -12.10
CA GLN A 329 -11.51 -9.23 -12.88
C GLN A 329 -11.57 -7.90 -12.12
N SER A 330 -10.79 -7.74 -11.06
CA SER A 330 -10.68 -6.47 -10.36
C SER A 330 -9.77 -5.50 -11.11
N GLN A 331 -9.88 -4.21 -10.80
CA GLN A 331 -9.15 -3.18 -11.51
C GLN A 331 -8.59 -2.08 -10.61
N VAL A 332 -7.42 -1.57 -10.99
CA VAL A 332 -6.81 -0.38 -10.39
C VAL A 332 -6.58 0.65 -11.48
N ASN A 333 -7.00 1.89 -11.23
CA ASN A 333 -6.82 3.03 -12.13
C ASN A 333 -5.88 4.05 -11.49
N VAL A 334 -4.82 4.41 -12.22
CA VAL A 334 -3.79 5.38 -11.82
C VAL A 334 -3.78 6.52 -12.82
N GLU A 335 -4.48 7.61 -12.49
CA GLU A 335 -4.66 8.77 -13.35
C GLU A 335 -4.44 10.05 -12.52
N ASN A 336 -3.48 10.89 -12.96
CA ASN A 336 -3.05 12.08 -12.24
C ASN A 336 -2.77 11.78 -10.75
N SER A 337 -2.10 10.63 -10.52
CA SER A 337 -1.81 10.02 -9.22
C SER A 337 -0.56 9.14 -9.31
N GLY A 338 -0.02 8.75 -8.16
CA GLY A 338 1.13 7.86 -8.04
C GLY A 338 0.79 6.60 -7.25
N LEU A 339 1.39 5.48 -7.60
CA LEU A 339 1.35 4.23 -6.84
C LEU A 339 2.76 3.66 -6.69
N LEU A 340 3.25 3.64 -5.46
CA LEU A 340 4.50 3.02 -5.06
C LEU A 340 4.20 1.75 -4.26
N ALA A 341 4.79 0.62 -4.65
CA ALA A 341 4.67 -0.65 -3.93
C ALA A 341 5.89 -1.54 -4.11
N ASP A 342 6.29 -2.34 -3.13
CA ASP A 342 7.37 -3.33 -3.31
C ASP A 342 6.99 -4.34 -4.39
N SER A 343 5.75 -4.80 -4.36
CA SER A 343 5.24 -5.76 -5.32
C SER A 343 3.82 -5.47 -5.78
N ILE A 344 3.58 -5.69 -7.07
CA ILE A 344 2.25 -5.61 -7.68
C ILE A 344 1.97 -6.91 -8.43
N THR A 345 0.90 -7.59 -8.06
CA THR A 345 0.48 -8.86 -8.66
C THR A 345 -0.93 -8.79 -9.23
N LEU A 346 -1.08 -9.10 -10.52
CA LEU A 346 -2.37 -9.16 -11.20
C LEU A 346 -2.66 -10.59 -11.67
N THR A 347 -3.82 -11.13 -11.28
CA THR A 347 -4.25 -12.50 -11.64
C THR A 347 -5.71 -12.55 -12.08
N ASN A 348 -6.08 -13.61 -12.80
CA ASN A 348 -7.45 -13.94 -13.22
C ASN A 348 -8.18 -12.78 -13.92
N ALA A 349 -7.63 -12.35 -15.06
CA ALA A 349 -8.18 -11.29 -15.92
C ALA A 349 -8.37 -9.92 -15.24
N SER A 350 -7.50 -9.61 -14.28
CA SER A 350 -7.50 -8.31 -13.60
C SER A 350 -6.77 -7.24 -14.40
N SER A 351 -6.95 -5.97 -14.05
CA SER A 351 -6.33 -4.86 -14.77
C SER A 351 -5.68 -3.77 -13.92
N LEU A 352 -4.61 -3.20 -14.46
CA LEU A 352 -3.94 -1.99 -13.97
C LEU A 352 -3.89 -1.00 -15.12
N ASN A 353 -4.62 0.10 -15.01
CA ASN A 353 -4.68 1.14 -16.04
C ASN A 353 -3.92 2.36 -15.55
N ILE A 354 -2.87 2.75 -16.28
CA ILE A 354 -2.03 3.92 -16.00
C ILE A 354 -2.34 4.96 -17.07
N GLY A 355 -3.03 6.04 -16.69
CA GLY A 355 -3.48 7.08 -17.60
C GLY A 355 -2.66 8.38 -17.51
N ASP A 356 -3.31 9.50 -17.85
CA ASP A 356 -2.64 10.79 -17.97
C ASP A 356 -1.98 11.21 -16.64
N ASN A 357 -0.67 11.47 -16.67
CA ASN A 357 0.16 11.78 -15.51
C ASN A 357 0.03 10.76 -14.38
N GLY A 358 -0.33 9.51 -14.70
CA GLY A 358 -0.29 8.37 -13.80
C GLY A 358 1.12 7.80 -13.73
N ALA A 359 1.62 7.54 -12.52
CA ALA A 359 2.93 6.94 -12.32
C ALA A 359 2.83 5.72 -11.40
N VAL A 360 3.36 4.58 -11.85
CA VAL A 360 3.48 3.37 -11.03
C VAL A 360 4.94 3.01 -10.89
N ALA A 361 5.39 2.78 -9.66
CA ALA A 361 6.74 2.33 -9.35
C ALA A 361 6.69 1.11 -8.44
N THR A 362 7.45 0.07 -8.77
CA THR A 362 7.54 -1.14 -7.95
C THR A 362 8.90 -1.84 -8.08
N ASP A 363 9.27 -2.73 -7.17
CA ASP A 363 10.38 -3.64 -7.45
C ASP A 363 9.94 -4.71 -8.46
N SER A 364 8.78 -5.32 -8.21
CA SER A 364 8.29 -6.44 -9.01
C SER A 364 6.84 -6.28 -9.47
N LEU A 365 6.64 -6.28 -10.80
CA LEU A 365 5.32 -6.38 -11.41
C LEU A 365 5.13 -7.78 -12.00
N TYR A 366 4.15 -8.53 -11.47
CA TYR A 366 3.79 -9.86 -11.96
C TYR A 366 2.38 -9.85 -12.56
N LEU A 367 2.27 -10.17 -13.86
CA LEU A 367 1.01 -10.28 -14.59
C LEU A 367 0.79 -11.74 -14.99
N ASP A 368 -0.33 -12.33 -14.58
CA ASP A 368 -0.66 -13.73 -14.86
C ASP A 368 -2.13 -13.90 -15.23
N SER A 369 -2.46 -15.06 -15.79
CA SER A 369 -3.83 -15.55 -15.97
C SER A 369 -4.70 -14.56 -16.75
N TYR A 370 -4.20 -14.15 -17.92
CA TYR A 370 -4.84 -13.18 -18.84
C TYR A 370 -5.09 -11.78 -18.28
N SER A 371 -4.40 -11.40 -17.20
CA SER A 371 -4.47 -10.04 -16.66
C SER A 371 -3.75 -9.03 -17.57
N ARG A 372 -4.03 -7.75 -17.37
CA ARG A 372 -3.52 -6.68 -18.24
C ARG A 372 -3.06 -5.44 -17.49
N ALA A 373 -1.81 -5.04 -17.69
CA ALA A 373 -1.35 -3.68 -17.37
C ALA A 373 -1.34 -2.84 -18.65
N ALA A 374 -1.84 -1.61 -18.60
CA ALA A 374 -1.96 -0.76 -19.78
C ALA A 374 -1.60 0.69 -19.49
N LEU A 375 -0.71 1.25 -20.32
CA LEU A 375 -0.36 2.66 -20.30
C LEU A 375 -1.20 3.38 -21.35
N THR A 376 -2.27 4.05 -20.95
CA THR A 376 -3.32 4.53 -21.86
C THR A 376 -2.98 5.87 -22.50
N GLU A 377 -2.11 6.67 -21.90
CA GLU A 377 -1.74 8.01 -22.35
C GLU A 377 -0.20 8.19 -22.46
N GLU A 378 0.26 9.23 -23.14
CA GLU A 378 1.70 9.48 -23.39
C GLU A 378 2.50 9.80 -22.12
N THR A 379 1.84 10.42 -21.14
CA THR A 379 2.38 10.82 -19.83
C THR A 379 2.29 9.72 -18.78
N ALA A 380 1.79 8.53 -19.14
CA ALA A 380 1.76 7.38 -18.24
C ALA A 380 3.17 6.79 -18.08
N GLU A 381 3.57 6.54 -16.83
CA GLU A 381 4.90 6.02 -16.49
C GLU A 381 4.78 4.75 -15.64
N LEU A 382 5.56 3.72 -16.01
CA LEU A 382 5.71 2.49 -15.24
C LEU A 382 7.20 2.22 -15.03
N TYR A 383 7.63 2.18 -13.77
CA TYR A 383 8.94 1.71 -13.35
C TYR A 383 8.80 0.37 -12.63
N ALA A 384 9.58 -0.63 -13.03
CA ALA A 384 9.80 -1.80 -12.20
C ALA A 384 11.17 -2.43 -12.40
N ASN A 385 11.85 -2.85 -11.33
CA ASN A 385 13.12 -3.57 -11.49
C ASN A 385 12.93 -4.84 -12.32
N THR A 386 11.89 -5.62 -12.02
CA THR A 386 11.50 -6.78 -12.82
C THR A 386 10.02 -6.71 -13.21
N ILE A 387 9.75 -6.88 -14.50
CA ILE A 387 8.39 -7.12 -15.02
C ILE A 387 8.31 -8.55 -15.51
N THR A 388 7.37 -9.32 -14.99
CA THR A 388 7.06 -10.67 -15.48
C THR A 388 5.66 -10.71 -16.05
N VAL A 389 5.54 -11.13 -17.31
CA VAL A 389 4.27 -11.35 -18.01
C VAL A 389 4.14 -12.83 -18.34
N ASP A 390 3.15 -13.47 -17.73
CA ASP A 390 2.95 -14.92 -17.68
C ASP A 390 1.56 -15.30 -18.26
N ASN A 391 1.42 -16.55 -18.70
CA ASN A 391 0.14 -17.24 -18.90
C ASN A 391 -0.91 -16.43 -19.67
N GLY A 392 -0.49 -15.88 -20.81
CA GLY A 392 -1.34 -15.10 -21.71
C GLY A 392 -1.73 -13.71 -21.21
N ALA A 393 -1.19 -13.24 -20.08
CA ALA A 393 -1.30 -11.85 -19.64
C ALA A 393 -0.66 -10.88 -20.63
N GLU A 394 -0.98 -9.59 -20.52
CA GLU A 394 -0.49 -8.55 -21.44
C GLU A 394 0.02 -7.31 -20.69
N LEU A 395 1.24 -6.89 -21.01
CA LEU A 395 1.68 -5.51 -20.81
C LEU A 395 1.48 -4.73 -22.10
N ALA A 396 0.52 -3.80 -22.09
CA ALA A 396 0.23 -2.93 -23.22
C ALA A 396 0.87 -1.55 -23.03
N LEU A 397 1.88 -1.25 -23.83
CA LEU A 397 2.66 -0.02 -23.70
C LEU A 397 1.89 1.25 -24.07
N GLY A 398 0.79 1.13 -24.83
CA GLY A 398 0.03 2.24 -25.41
C GLY A 398 0.96 3.36 -25.87
N LEU A 399 0.84 4.58 -25.33
CA LEU A 399 1.74 5.71 -25.62
C LEU A 399 2.75 6.02 -24.51
N GLY A 400 2.61 5.43 -23.32
CA GLY A 400 3.43 5.75 -22.15
C GLY A 400 4.86 5.18 -22.18
N GLN A 401 5.58 5.35 -21.08
CA GLN A 401 6.96 4.91 -20.90
C GLN A 401 7.06 3.77 -19.89
N VAL A 402 7.87 2.76 -20.22
CA VAL A 402 8.21 1.67 -19.29
C VAL A 402 9.71 1.67 -19.08
N ASP A 403 10.14 1.77 -17.82
CA ASP A 403 11.51 1.57 -17.38
C ASP A 403 11.61 0.28 -16.56
N THR A 404 12.54 -0.59 -16.96
CA THR A 404 12.73 -1.86 -16.27
C THR A 404 14.12 -2.43 -16.53
N HIS A 405 14.72 -3.04 -15.52
CA HIS A 405 16.01 -3.72 -15.66
C HIS A 405 15.87 -5.09 -16.31
N ASN A 406 14.77 -5.80 -16.03
CA ASN A 406 14.55 -7.16 -16.49
C ASN A 406 13.08 -7.40 -16.90
N MET A 407 12.83 -7.55 -18.19
CA MET A 407 11.55 -7.97 -18.75
C MET A 407 11.52 -9.48 -18.97
N VAL A 408 10.57 -10.18 -18.35
CA VAL A 408 10.40 -11.63 -18.45
C VAL A 408 9.08 -11.95 -19.12
N LEU A 409 9.11 -12.62 -20.28
CA LEU A 409 7.92 -13.11 -20.97
C LEU A 409 7.90 -14.64 -20.97
N THR A 410 6.87 -15.25 -20.38
CA THR A 410 6.73 -16.71 -20.19
C THR A 410 5.30 -17.16 -20.46
N ASP A 411 5.12 -18.43 -20.83
CA ASP A 411 3.83 -19.10 -21.05
C ASP A 411 2.84 -18.34 -21.93
N GLY A 412 3.37 -17.70 -22.97
CA GLY A 412 2.58 -16.90 -23.90
C GLY A 412 2.20 -15.50 -23.39
N GLY A 413 2.77 -15.04 -22.29
CA GLY A 413 2.69 -13.65 -21.84
C GLY A 413 3.15 -12.67 -22.93
N VAL A 414 2.47 -11.53 -23.02
CA VAL A 414 2.51 -10.64 -24.18
C VAL A 414 3.06 -9.27 -23.80
N LEU A 415 4.12 -8.84 -24.48
CA LEU A 415 4.51 -7.44 -24.57
C LEU A 415 3.88 -6.82 -25.82
N ASN A 416 2.94 -5.89 -25.65
CA ASN A 416 2.25 -5.23 -26.75
C ASN A 416 2.76 -3.81 -26.98
N VAL A 417 3.48 -3.60 -28.08
CA VAL A 417 4.10 -2.33 -28.48
C VAL A 417 3.21 -1.52 -29.44
N ALA A 418 2.14 -2.14 -29.98
CA ALA A 418 1.28 -1.56 -30.99
C ALA A 418 2.08 -1.01 -32.20
N SER A 419 1.79 0.21 -32.66
CA SER A 419 2.40 0.87 -33.83
C SER A 419 3.66 1.70 -33.51
N ARG A 420 4.32 1.48 -32.37
CA ARG A 420 5.44 2.33 -31.92
C ARG A 420 6.79 1.83 -32.42
N ASP A 421 7.69 2.77 -32.68
CA ASP A 421 9.13 2.54 -32.66
C ASP A 421 9.59 2.61 -31.20
N TYR A 422 9.70 1.46 -30.54
CA TYR A 422 10.04 1.37 -29.12
C TYR A 422 11.45 0.80 -28.90
N VAL A 423 12.20 1.43 -28.00
CA VAL A 423 13.47 0.92 -27.51
C VAL A 423 13.28 0.49 -26.05
N LEU A 424 13.28 -0.81 -25.82
CA LEU A 424 13.29 -1.38 -24.48
C LEU A 424 14.73 -1.34 -23.94
N ASN A 425 15.01 -0.45 -22.99
CA ASN A 425 16.28 -0.38 -22.29
C ASN A 425 16.33 -1.38 -21.12
N SER A 426 16.22 -2.67 -21.45
CA SER A 426 16.10 -3.76 -20.49
C SER A 426 16.67 -5.05 -21.07
N ASP A 427 17.01 -6.00 -20.20
CA ASP A 427 17.15 -7.38 -20.63
C ASP A 427 15.78 -7.98 -20.96
N LEU A 428 15.70 -8.78 -22.02
CA LEU A 428 14.48 -9.49 -22.43
C LEU A 428 14.70 -11.00 -22.28
N ASN A 429 14.06 -11.55 -21.26
CA ASN A 429 14.23 -12.92 -20.79
C ASN A 429 12.95 -13.77 -20.92
N ASN A 430 13.15 -15.09 -20.92
CA ASN A 430 12.09 -16.09 -20.86
C ASN A 430 12.35 -16.97 -19.64
N ALA A 431 11.41 -17.00 -18.69
CA ALA A 431 11.60 -17.61 -17.37
C ALA A 431 12.03 -19.08 -17.44
N ARG A 432 11.50 -19.84 -18.41
CA ARG A 432 11.74 -21.28 -18.53
C ARG A 432 12.39 -21.67 -19.85
N TYR A 433 13.43 -20.94 -20.25
CA TYR A 433 14.21 -21.29 -21.43
C TYR A 433 15.07 -22.56 -21.23
N ILE A 434 14.49 -23.72 -21.49
CA ILE A 434 15.14 -25.04 -21.37
C ILE A 434 15.52 -25.62 -22.74
N THR A 435 14.68 -25.40 -23.77
CA THR A 435 14.82 -26.02 -25.09
C THR A 435 14.31 -25.15 -26.21
N ASN A 436 14.89 -25.32 -27.40
CA ASN A 436 14.39 -24.72 -28.65
C ASN A 436 13.43 -25.65 -29.42
N ASP A 437 13.26 -26.90 -28.96
CA ASP A 437 12.37 -27.87 -29.59
C ASP A 437 10.93 -27.63 -29.14
N ARG A 438 10.14 -27.03 -30.04
CA ARG A 438 8.72 -26.68 -29.83
C ARG A 438 7.80 -27.86 -29.52
N ASN A 439 8.27 -29.10 -29.73
CA ASN A 439 7.48 -30.31 -29.46
C ASN A 439 7.71 -30.86 -28.05
N LYS A 440 8.64 -30.28 -27.30
CA LYS A 440 8.90 -30.69 -25.92
C LYS A 440 7.89 -30.05 -24.97
N ALA A 441 7.58 -30.79 -23.91
CA ALA A 441 6.62 -30.34 -22.90
C ALA A 441 7.13 -29.14 -22.07
N ASP A 442 8.45 -28.96 -21.99
CA ASP A 442 9.14 -27.86 -21.33
C ASP A 442 9.49 -26.72 -22.31
N TYR A 443 8.90 -26.71 -23.51
CA TYR A 443 9.02 -25.57 -24.41
C TYR A 443 8.18 -24.41 -23.88
N ASP A 444 8.87 -23.36 -23.46
CA ASP A 444 8.30 -22.09 -23.06
C ASP A 444 8.57 -21.00 -24.10
N TYR A 445 7.73 -19.98 -24.15
CA TYR A 445 7.89 -18.81 -25.02
C TYR A 445 7.14 -17.58 -24.50
N GLY A 446 7.71 -16.40 -24.76
CA GLY A 446 7.00 -15.12 -24.68
C GLY A 446 6.41 -14.69 -26.03
N VAL A 447 5.56 -13.66 -26.01
CA VAL A 447 4.98 -13.05 -27.22
C VAL A 447 5.31 -11.56 -27.27
N VAL A 448 5.79 -11.09 -28.42
CA VAL A 448 5.88 -9.66 -28.74
C VAL A 448 4.78 -9.36 -29.76
N ALA A 449 3.84 -8.50 -29.38
CA ALA A 449 2.74 -8.05 -30.24
C ALA A 449 3.03 -6.65 -30.79
N LEU A 450 2.92 -6.51 -32.12
CA LEU A 450 3.20 -5.29 -32.88
C LEU A 450 2.10 -5.09 -33.93
N ASN A 451 1.89 -3.85 -34.38
CA ASN A 451 1.26 -3.59 -35.68
C ASN A 451 2.33 -3.66 -36.80
N SER A 452 1.91 -3.67 -38.06
CA SER A 452 2.80 -3.80 -39.22
C SER A 452 3.80 -2.65 -39.38
N ASP A 453 3.51 -1.51 -38.73
CA ASP A 453 4.35 -0.32 -38.65
C ASP A 453 5.09 -0.17 -37.31
N GLY A 454 4.87 -1.07 -36.33
CA GLY A 454 5.59 -1.07 -35.07
C GLY A 454 6.98 -1.71 -35.18
N HIS A 455 7.90 -1.27 -34.34
CA HIS A 455 9.26 -1.80 -34.22
C HIS A 455 9.69 -1.89 -32.76
N LEU A 456 10.30 -3.02 -32.38
CA LEU A 456 10.92 -3.20 -31.07
C LEU A 456 12.43 -3.34 -31.25
N ALA A 457 13.19 -2.45 -30.61
CA ALA A 457 14.61 -2.64 -30.35
C ALA A 457 14.81 -2.95 -28.86
N VAL A 458 15.73 -3.86 -28.55
CA VAL A 458 16.11 -4.16 -27.17
C VAL A 458 17.55 -3.71 -26.97
N ASN A 459 17.77 -2.88 -25.97
CA ASN A 459 19.06 -2.38 -25.53
C ASN A 459 19.46 -3.08 -24.21
N GLY A 460 19.63 -4.39 -24.31
CA GLY A 460 19.98 -5.31 -23.24
C GLY A 460 20.24 -6.71 -23.82
N ASP A 461 20.48 -7.69 -22.96
CA ASP A 461 20.62 -9.08 -23.38
C ASP A 461 19.24 -9.68 -23.71
N VAL A 462 19.20 -10.52 -24.75
CA VAL A 462 17.97 -11.23 -25.16
C VAL A 462 18.21 -12.72 -25.06
N ALA A 463 17.53 -13.37 -24.11
CA ALA A 463 17.66 -14.80 -23.88
C ALA A 463 16.28 -15.46 -23.77
N GLY A 464 15.96 -16.37 -24.68
CA GLY A 464 14.68 -17.08 -24.64
C GLY A 464 14.07 -17.38 -26.00
N ASN A 465 12.91 -18.03 -25.95
CA ASN A 465 12.06 -18.23 -27.11
C ASN A 465 10.99 -17.15 -27.18
N TYR A 466 10.81 -16.55 -28.35
CA TYR A 466 9.77 -15.53 -28.55
C TYR A 466 8.98 -15.80 -29.83
N LYS A 467 7.67 -15.53 -29.78
CA LYS A 467 6.81 -15.42 -30.95
C LYS A 467 6.52 -13.94 -31.22
N VAL A 468 6.36 -13.61 -32.49
CA VAL A 468 5.90 -12.29 -32.91
C VAL A 468 4.45 -12.42 -33.39
N ARG A 469 3.57 -11.59 -32.83
CA ARG A 469 2.17 -11.43 -33.25
C ARG A 469 2.04 -10.11 -33.98
N ILE A 470 1.46 -10.12 -35.19
CA ILE A 470 1.18 -8.90 -35.96
C ILE A 470 -0.33 -8.67 -35.93
N ASP A 471 -0.77 -7.66 -35.18
CA ASP A 471 -2.17 -7.50 -34.78
C ASP A 471 -3.05 -6.93 -35.90
N ASP A 472 -2.49 -6.12 -36.81
CA ASP A 472 -3.17 -5.54 -37.98
C ASP A 472 -2.97 -6.34 -39.27
N ALA A 473 -2.44 -7.56 -39.18
CA ALA A 473 -2.19 -8.40 -40.34
C ALA A 473 -3.51 -8.77 -41.04
N THR A 474 -3.76 -8.17 -42.21
CA THR A 474 -4.96 -8.44 -43.04
C THR A 474 -4.98 -9.84 -43.68
N GLY A 475 -3.96 -10.68 -43.42
CA GLY A 475 -3.83 -12.02 -44.01
C GLY A 475 -3.51 -12.03 -45.52
N ALA A 476 -3.31 -10.87 -46.14
CA ALA A 476 -2.93 -10.74 -47.55
C ALA A 476 -1.42 -10.98 -47.73
N GLY A 477 -1.02 -12.25 -47.84
CA GLY A 477 0.36 -12.63 -48.17
C GLY A 477 0.68 -14.07 -47.79
N SER A 478 1.45 -14.75 -48.62
CA SER A 478 2.00 -16.08 -48.30
C SER A 478 3.30 -15.95 -47.51
N VAL A 479 3.66 -16.95 -46.70
CA VAL A 479 4.99 -17.02 -46.04
C VAL A 479 6.15 -16.82 -47.04
N ALA A 480 5.96 -17.15 -48.32
CA ALA A 480 6.95 -16.96 -49.38
C ALA A 480 7.21 -15.48 -49.72
N ASP A 481 6.21 -14.60 -49.53
CA ASP A 481 6.31 -13.17 -49.79
C ASP A 481 7.21 -12.44 -48.78
N TYR A 482 7.40 -13.05 -47.60
CA TYR A 482 8.26 -12.55 -46.52
C TYR A 482 9.67 -13.17 -46.53
N LYS A 483 9.90 -14.26 -47.27
CA LYS A 483 11.21 -14.97 -47.32
C LYS A 483 12.24 -14.32 -48.26
N THR A 484 11.80 -13.52 -49.24
CA THR A 484 12.66 -13.01 -50.33
C THR A 484 12.85 -11.50 -50.30
N LYS A 485 11.96 -10.77 -49.64
CA LYS A 485 12.24 -9.43 -49.16
C LYS A 485 13.21 -9.62 -48.00
N ARG A 486 14.40 -8.99 -48.04
CA ARG A 486 15.16 -8.79 -46.80
C ARG A 486 14.16 -8.30 -45.77
N SER A 487 13.94 -9.10 -44.75
CA SER A 487 12.93 -8.87 -43.72
C SER A 487 13.03 -7.42 -43.25
N PHE A 488 12.04 -6.60 -43.60
CA PHE A 488 11.71 -5.42 -42.80
C PHE A 488 10.87 -5.83 -41.57
N ALA A 489 10.55 -7.13 -41.43
CA ALA A 489 10.38 -7.82 -40.15
C ALA A 489 11.72 -8.45 -39.70
N SER A 490 12.84 -7.78 -39.96
CA SER A 490 14.08 -8.07 -39.24
C SER A 490 13.86 -7.44 -37.88
N MET A 491 13.57 -8.26 -36.87
CA MET A 491 14.06 -7.94 -35.54
C MET A 491 15.58 -7.93 -35.69
N THR A 492 16.14 -6.77 -36.06
CA THR A 492 17.57 -6.56 -35.94
C THR A 492 17.75 -6.34 -34.44
N ILE A 493 17.92 -7.42 -33.68
CA ILE A 493 18.53 -7.35 -32.36
C ILE A 493 19.96 -6.91 -32.63
N THR A 494 20.14 -5.61 -32.80
CA THR A 494 21.44 -5.02 -32.99
C THR A 494 22.01 -4.92 -31.60
N ARG A 495 22.79 -5.92 -31.19
CA ARG A 495 23.71 -5.76 -30.06
C ARG A 495 24.53 -4.52 -30.38
N ILE A 496 24.37 -3.43 -29.65
CA ILE A 496 25.23 -2.25 -29.78
C ILE A 496 26.52 -2.62 -29.04
N PRO A 497 27.64 -2.94 -29.73
CA PRO A 497 28.89 -3.13 -29.02
C PRO A 497 29.35 -1.73 -28.60
N LEU A 498 29.50 -1.48 -27.31
CA LEU A 498 29.99 -0.22 -26.76
C LEU A 498 31.28 0.23 -27.48
N PRO A 499 31.33 1.46 -28.03
CA PRO A 499 32.60 2.16 -28.15
C PRO A 499 32.45 3.56 -27.59
N ALA A 500 33.19 3.82 -26.51
CA ALA A 500 33.61 5.13 -26.01
C ALA A 500 33.07 6.36 -26.79
N LEU A 501 32.08 7.05 -26.22
CA LEU A 501 31.95 8.50 -26.41
C LEU A 501 32.05 9.22 -25.07
N LEU A 502 33.29 9.58 -24.80
CA LEU A 502 33.70 10.60 -23.86
C LEU A 502 33.04 11.95 -24.23
N ARG A 503 32.60 12.67 -23.19
CA ARG A 503 32.49 14.15 -23.05
C ARG A 503 31.25 14.89 -23.60
N GLN A 504 30.80 15.79 -22.70
CA GLN A 504 29.94 16.99 -22.83
C GLN A 504 28.42 16.70 -22.67
N ILE A 505 27.66 17.29 -21.73
CA ILE A 505 27.63 18.70 -21.27
C ILE A 505 27.03 18.85 -19.84
N LYS A 506 27.76 19.63 -19.01
CA LYS A 506 27.42 20.59 -17.92
C LYS A 506 26.33 20.32 -16.86
N LEU A 507 26.80 20.42 -15.60
CA LEU A 507 26.10 21.09 -14.50
C LEU A 507 25.48 22.43 -14.93
N ILE A 508 24.20 22.61 -14.60
CA ILE A 508 23.74 23.73 -13.74
C ILE A 508 22.93 23.09 -12.62
#